data_AF-A0A199ULF5-F1
#
_entry.id   AF-A0A199ULF5-F1
#
_cell.length_a   1.000
_cell.length_b   1.000
_cell.length_c   1.000
_cell.angle_alpha   90.00
_cell.angle_beta   90.00
_cell.angle_gamma   90.00
#
_symmetry.space_group_name_H-M   'P 1'
#
loop_
_entity.id
_entity.type
_entity.pdbx_description
1 polymer ?
#
loop_
_entity_poly.entity_id
_entity_poly.type
_entity_poly.pdbx_seq_one_letter_code
_entity_poly.pdbx_strand_id
1 'polypeptide(L)'
;MREPNLGAKLFLGGVGVQKTGMEIATALNNIDVSAEYVLKLRHGIEQCAEAFPALADREKVKSCLSELAEISNTFKKIPNAGMEQLVATVTPCTRPILDTVATISYELNDGEYGENEVNDPWVQKLLLAVESNMAWLQPTMTSNIYDSFVHLVIDFIVKRLEVIMMQKQFSLLGGLQLDKEVRALINHFSEMSQRPVRDMFSRLSQISTILNFERVSEILDFWGENAGHLTWLLTPAEVRRVLGLRIDFRPEAIAALRL
;
A
#
# COMPACT_ATOMS: atom_id res chain seq x y z
N MET A 1 -10.27 -36.69 -7.75
CA MET A 1 -9.12 -36.25 -6.92
C MET A 1 -9.19 -34.73 -6.87
N ARG A 2 -9.67 -34.14 -5.76
CA ARG A 2 -9.66 -32.67 -5.57
C ARG A 2 -8.23 -32.26 -5.27
N GLU A 3 -7.67 -31.34 -6.04
CA GLU A 3 -6.38 -30.72 -5.69
C GLU A 3 -6.47 -30.11 -4.28
N PRO A 4 -5.48 -30.36 -3.41
CA PRO A 4 -5.49 -29.78 -2.09
C PRO A 4 -5.34 -28.26 -2.23
N ASN A 5 -6.23 -27.54 -1.55
CA ASN A 5 -6.35 -26.10 -1.49
C ASN A 5 -4.96 -25.44 -1.36
N LEU A 6 -4.53 -24.63 -2.34
CA LEU A 6 -3.19 -24.04 -2.42
C LEU A 6 -2.83 -23.27 -1.14
N GLY A 7 -3.84 -22.71 -0.46
CA GLY A 7 -3.69 -22.01 0.82
C GLY A 7 -3.22 -22.88 1.99
N ALA A 8 -3.39 -24.21 1.94
CA ALA A 8 -2.94 -25.10 3.02
C ALA A 8 -1.40 -25.31 3.03
N LYS A 9 -0.72 -25.08 1.90
CA LYS A 9 0.75 -25.19 1.80
C LYS A 9 1.48 -23.97 2.38
N LEU A 10 0.78 -22.86 2.61
CA LEU A 10 1.35 -21.63 3.18
C LEU A 10 1.81 -21.79 4.64
N PHE A 11 1.42 -22.87 5.32
CA PHE A 11 1.78 -23.14 6.71
C PHE A 11 3.04 -24.02 6.89
N LEU A 12 3.66 -24.49 5.80
CA LEU A 12 4.78 -25.44 5.84
C LEU A 12 6.14 -24.76 5.56
N GLY A 13 6.68 -24.02 6.52
CA GLY A 13 8.10 -23.61 6.57
C GLY A 13 8.61 -22.75 5.38
N GLY A 14 9.80 -22.17 5.54
CA GLY A 14 10.34 -21.20 4.55
C GLY A 14 10.45 -21.74 3.12
N VAL A 15 10.76 -23.03 2.93
CA VAL A 15 10.94 -23.64 1.60
C VAL A 15 9.60 -23.90 0.89
N GLY A 16 8.55 -24.30 1.63
CA GLY A 16 7.22 -24.55 1.05
C GLY A 16 6.53 -23.26 0.60
N VAL A 17 6.66 -22.20 1.41
CA VAL A 17 6.13 -20.86 1.12
C VAL A 17 6.78 -20.26 -0.12
N GLN A 18 8.11 -20.35 -0.24
CA GLN A 18 8.83 -19.84 -1.42
C GLN A 18 8.41 -20.56 -2.70
N LYS A 19 8.33 -21.89 -2.68
CA LYS A 19 7.92 -22.66 -3.87
C LYS A 19 6.52 -22.27 -4.33
N THR A 20 5.55 -22.22 -3.42
CA THR A 20 4.17 -21.84 -3.76
C THR A 20 4.08 -20.40 -4.25
N GLY A 21 4.81 -19.47 -3.63
CA GLY A 21 4.85 -18.09 -4.12
C GLY A 21 5.46 -17.96 -5.52
N MET A 22 6.53 -18.69 -5.84
CA MET A 22 7.09 -18.68 -7.20
C MET A 22 6.12 -19.25 -8.25
N GLU A 23 5.38 -20.31 -7.92
CA GLU A 23 4.35 -20.89 -8.80
C GLU A 23 3.23 -19.87 -9.09
N ILE A 24 2.76 -19.17 -8.04
CA ILE A 24 1.75 -18.11 -8.18
C ILE A 24 2.29 -16.94 -9.00
N ALA A 25 3.49 -16.45 -8.69
CA ALA A 25 4.15 -15.36 -9.43
C ALA A 25 4.26 -15.67 -10.92
N THR A 26 4.68 -16.90 -11.25
CA THR A 26 4.77 -17.37 -12.65
C THR A 26 3.41 -17.35 -13.34
N ALA A 27 2.36 -17.85 -12.66
CA ALA A 27 1.01 -17.83 -13.21
C ALA A 27 0.51 -16.40 -13.46
N LEU A 28 0.77 -15.47 -12.54
CA LEU A 28 0.40 -14.06 -12.68
C LEU A 28 1.12 -13.38 -13.83
N ASN A 29 2.43 -13.61 -13.98
CA ASN A 29 3.18 -13.10 -15.13
C ASN A 29 2.61 -13.61 -16.45
N ASN A 30 2.26 -14.90 -16.53
CA ASN A 30 1.70 -15.47 -17.74
C ASN A 30 0.36 -14.83 -18.08
N ILE A 31 -0.48 -14.52 -17.08
CA ILE A 31 -1.76 -13.82 -17.27
C ILE A 31 -1.52 -12.38 -17.75
N ASP A 32 -0.58 -11.66 -17.13
CA ASP A 32 -0.21 -10.28 -17.49
C ASP A 32 0.27 -10.19 -18.95
N VAL A 33 1.24 -11.03 -19.32
CA VAL A 33 1.79 -11.09 -20.68
C VAL A 33 0.74 -11.56 -21.69
N SER A 34 -0.10 -12.53 -21.33
CA SER A 34 -1.21 -12.97 -22.20
C SER A 34 -2.21 -11.85 -22.46
N ALA A 35 -2.52 -11.01 -21.46
CA ALA A 35 -3.40 -9.86 -21.63
C ALA A 35 -2.82 -8.84 -22.62
N GLU A 36 -1.50 -8.63 -22.61
CA GLU A 36 -0.80 -7.78 -23.57
C GLU A 36 -0.82 -8.39 -24.99
N TYR A 37 -0.59 -9.70 -25.12
CA TYR A 37 -0.61 -10.39 -26.41
C TYR A 37 -2.00 -10.39 -27.05
N VAL A 38 -3.07 -10.53 -26.27
CA VAL A 38 -4.44 -10.39 -26.77
C VAL A 38 -4.68 -9.01 -27.36
N LEU A 39 -4.16 -7.94 -26.74
CA LEU A 39 -4.29 -6.58 -27.28
C LEU A 39 -3.44 -6.36 -28.54
N LYS A 40 -2.22 -6.91 -28.57
CA LYS A 40 -1.36 -6.87 -29.77
C LYS A 40 -2.02 -7.61 -30.95
N LEU A 41 -2.59 -8.77 -30.70
CA LEU A 41 -3.33 -9.54 -31.70
C LEU A 41 -4.55 -8.76 -32.19
N ARG A 42 -5.35 -8.18 -31.28
CA ARG A 42 -6.48 -7.31 -31.62
C ARG A 42 -6.04 -6.18 -32.56
N HIS A 43 -4.98 -5.46 -32.20
CA HIS A 43 -4.48 -4.36 -33.03
C HIS A 43 -3.99 -4.83 -34.41
N GLY A 44 -3.29 -5.95 -34.47
CA GLY A 44 -2.86 -6.53 -35.74
C GLY A 44 -4.02 -6.89 -36.66
N ILE A 45 -5.10 -7.49 -36.11
CA ILE A 45 -6.32 -7.79 -36.88
C ILE A 45 -7.03 -6.51 -37.32
N GLU A 46 -7.10 -5.49 -36.45
CA GLU A 46 -7.71 -4.19 -36.74
C GLU A 46 -7.03 -3.48 -37.92
N GLN A 47 -5.69 -3.56 -38.02
CA GLN A 47 -4.93 -3.03 -39.15
C GLN A 47 -5.21 -3.75 -40.48
N CYS A 48 -5.59 -5.03 -40.43
CA CYS A 48 -5.93 -5.82 -41.61
C CYS A 48 -7.43 -5.79 -41.95
N ALA A 49 -8.27 -5.04 -41.21
CA ALA A 49 -9.71 -5.04 -41.39
C ALA A 49 -10.15 -4.60 -42.80
N GLU A 50 -9.38 -3.73 -43.46
CA GLU A 50 -9.65 -3.30 -44.83
C GLU A 50 -9.40 -4.38 -45.89
N ALA A 51 -8.68 -5.46 -45.55
CA ALA A 51 -8.47 -6.60 -46.45
C ALA A 51 -9.76 -7.41 -46.68
N PHE A 52 -10.78 -7.24 -45.85
CA PHE A 52 -12.08 -7.88 -46.04
C PHE A 52 -12.95 -7.06 -47.01
N PRO A 53 -13.32 -7.61 -48.18
CA PRO A 53 -14.02 -6.84 -49.20
C PRO A 53 -15.51 -6.62 -48.89
N ALA A 54 -16.14 -7.52 -48.13
CA ALA A 54 -17.57 -7.44 -47.81
C ALA A 54 -17.83 -6.72 -46.48
N LEU A 55 -18.79 -5.77 -46.48
CA LEU A 55 -19.19 -5.04 -45.28
C LEU A 55 -19.64 -5.97 -44.14
N ALA A 56 -20.38 -7.04 -44.47
CA ALA A 56 -20.84 -8.01 -43.49
C ALA A 56 -19.68 -8.75 -42.78
N ASP A 57 -18.56 -8.97 -43.48
CA ASP A 57 -17.39 -9.62 -42.89
C ASP A 57 -16.61 -8.63 -42.00
N ARG A 58 -16.53 -7.35 -42.40
CA ARG A 58 -15.96 -6.29 -41.56
C ARG A 58 -16.69 -6.13 -40.23
N GLU A 59 -18.02 -6.18 -40.23
CA GLU A 59 -18.82 -6.09 -39.00
C GLU A 59 -18.61 -7.31 -38.08
N LYS A 60 -18.46 -8.53 -38.64
CA LYS A 60 -18.11 -9.73 -37.85
C LYS A 60 -16.73 -9.59 -37.21
N VAL A 61 -15.74 -9.12 -37.97
CA VAL A 61 -14.37 -8.87 -37.45
C VAL A 61 -14.42 -7.86 -36.31
N LYS A 62 -15.20 -6.78 -36.45
CA LYS A 62 -15.40 -5.79 -35.40
C LYS A 62 -16.00 -6.37 -34.12
N SER A 63 -16.95 -7.29 -34.23
CA SER A 63 -17.47 -8.04 -33.08
C SER A 63 -16.36 -8.84 -32.38
N CYS A 64 -15.59 -9.63 -33.13
CA CYS A 64 -14.47 -10.41 -32.58
C CYS A 64 -13.42 -9.51 -31.90
N LEU A 65 -13.12 -8.34 -32.50
CA LEU A 65 -12.18 -7.36 -31.91
C LEU A 65 -12.69 -6.81 -30.57
N SER A 66 -13.99 -6.65 -30.41
CA SER A 66 -14.63 -6.25 -29.15
C SER A 66 -14.50 -7.37 -28.10
N GLU A 67 -14.77 -8.62 -28.48
CA GLU A 67 -14.62 -9.78 -27.60
C GLU A 67 -13.17 -9.97 -27.13
N LEU A 68 -12.18 -9.79 -28.02
CA LEU A 68 -10.76 -9.82 -27.64
C LEU A 68 -10.40 -8.73 -26.62
N ALA A 69 -10.97 -7.53 -26.74
CA ALA A 69 -10.78 -6.48 -25.75
C ALA A 69 -11.38 -6.87 -24.39
N GLU A 70 -12.56 -7.50 -24.39
CA GLU A 70 -13.21 -8.00 -23.17
C GLU A 70 -12.41 -9.13 -22.50
N ILE A 71 -11.82 -10.04 -23.28
CA ILE A 71 -10.93 -11.09 -22.77
C ILE A 71 -9.69 -10.48 -22.12
N SER A 72 -9.05 -9.49 -22.74
CA SER A 72 -7.91 -8.79 -22.14
C SER A 72 -8.29 -8.11 -20.82
N ASN A 73 -9.46 -7.46 -20.77
CA ASN A 73 -9.98 -6.85 -19.55
C ASN A 73 -10.28 -7.90 -18.46
N THR A 74 -10.73 -9.09 -18.84
CA THR A 74 -10.95 -10.21 -17.93
C THR A 74 -9.64 -10.73 -17.37
N PHE A 75 -8.61 -10.91 -18.21
CA PHE A 75 -7.26 -11.27 -17.76
C PHE A 75 -6.66 -10.23 -16.81
N LYS A 76 -6.94 -8.95 -16.97
CA LYS A 76 -6.50 -7.91 -16.02
C LYS A 76 -7.22 -7.95 -14.67
N LYS A 77 -8.40 -8.58 -14.57
CA LYS A 77 -9.18 -8.71 -13.33
C LYS A 77 -8.85 -9.98 -12.53
N ILE A 78 -8.39 -11.04 -13.19
CA ILE A 78 -8.04 -12.32 -12.57
C ILE A 78 -6.88 -12.24 -11.52
N PRO A 79 -5.86 -11.37 -11.67
CA PRO A 79 -4.72 -11.33 -10.76
C PRO A 79 -5.02 -11.09 -9.28
N ASN A 80 -6.17 -10.52 -8.93
CA ASN A 80 -6.45 -10.08 -7.56
C ASN A 80 -6.32 -11.19 -6.51
N ALA A 81 -6.94 -12.36 -6.75
CA ALA A 81 -6.88 -13.47 -5.78
C ALA A 81 -5.48 -14.09 -5.68
N GLY A 82 -4.74 -14.18 -6.79
CA GLY A 82 -3.35 -14.66 -6.79
C GLY A 82 -2.42 -13.68 -6.08
N MET A 83 -2.67 -12.39 -6.24
CA MET A 83 -1.89 -11.34 -5.58
C MET A 83 -2.13 -11.31 -4.07
N GLU A 84 -3.37 -11.48 -3.62
CA GLU A 84 -3.69 -11.64 -2.19
C GLU A 84 -2.98 -12.86 -1.58
N GLN A 85 -2.91 -13.98 -2.32
CA GLN A 85 -2.17 -15.16 -1.88
C GLN A 85 -0.66 -14.89 -1.78
N LEU A 86 -0.07 -14.14 -2.71
CA LEU A 86 1.33 -13.72 -2.60
C LEU A 86 1.58 -12.83 -1.40
N VAL A 87 0.70 -11.86 -1.14
CA VAL A 87 0.80 -11.00 0.04
C VAL A 87 0.72 -11.83 1.32
N ALA A 88 -0.09 -12.89 1.34
CA ALA A 88 -0.16 -13.83 2.45
C ALA A 88 1.14 -14.64 2.67
N THR A 89 2.05 -14.72 1.69
CA THR A 89 3.39 -15.33 1.88
C THR A 89 4.36 -14.41 2.62
N VAL A 90 4.21 -13.09 2.51
CA VAL A 90 5.15 -12.10 3.06
C VAL A 90 4.64 -11.48 4.36
N THR A 91 3.33 -11.21 4.46
CA THR A 91 2.75 -10.55 5.63
C THR A 91 2.98 -11.26 6.98
N PRO A 92 3.03 -12.60 7.09
CA PRO A 92 3.35 -13.25 8.36
C PRO A 92 4.74 -12.89 8.90
N CYS A 93 5.71 -12.60 8.01
CA CYS A 93 7.07 -12.23 8.40
C CYS A 93 7.18 -10.76 8.82
N THR A 94 6.29 -9.89 8.32
CA THR A 94 6.29 -8.46 8.66
C THR A 94 5.50 -8.16 9.93
N ARG A 95 4.48 -8.97 10.26
CA ARG A 95 3.63 -8.81 11.45
C ARG A 95 4.41 -8.67 12.77
N PRO A 96 5.38 -9.55 13.11
CA PRO A 96 6.09 -9.44 14.38
C PRO A 96 6.83 -8.11 14.55
N ILE A 97 7.34 -7.55 13.45
CA ILE A 97 8.04 -6.27 13.47
C ILE A 97 7.04 -5.14 13.69
N LEU A 98 5.91 -5.17 12.99
CA LEU A 98 4.81 -4.22 13.21
C LEU A 98 4.27 -4.32 14.65
N ASP A 99 4.21 -5.52 15.22
CA ASP A 99 3.78 -5.70 16.61
C ASP A 99 4.80 -5.11 17.61
N THR A 100 6.10 -5.10 17.27
CA THR A 100 7.09 -4.36 18.09
C THR A 100 6.90 -2.85 18.06
N VAL A 101 6.32 -2.29 16.99
CA VAL A 101 5.99 -0.86 16.97
C VAL A 101 5.00 -0.50 18.07
N ALA A 102 4.09 -1.42 18.44
CA ALA A 102 3.13 -1.18 19.50
C ALA A 102 3.80 -0.90 20.86
N THR A 103 5.00 -1.44 21.12
CA THR A 103 5.71 -1.26 22.40
C THR A 103 6.57 0.01 22.46
N ILE A 104 6.74 0.72 21.35
CA ILE A 104 7.59 1.92 21.27
C ILE A 104 6.84 3.14 21.78
N SER A 105 7.44 3.89 22.70
CA SER A 105 6.86 5.14 23.22
C SER A 105 7.02 6.28 22.22
N TYR A 106 6.00 7.14 22.15
CA TYR A 106 6.07 8.45 21.48
C TYR A 106 5.84 9.60 22.47
N GLU A 107 5.81 9.30 23.77
CA GLU A 107 5.86 10.31 24.83
C GLU A 107 7.33 10.64 25.13
N LEU A 108 8.00 11.27 24.14
CA LEU A 108 9.44 11.47 24.15
C LEU A 108 9.84 12.79 24.83
N ASN A 109 10.94 12.75 25.57
CA ASN A 109 11.74 13.91 25.96
C ASN A 109 12.94 14.14 25.02
N ASP A 110 13.67 15.24 25.19
CA ASP A 110 14.81 15.60 24.32
C ASP A 110 15.92 14.52 24.29
N GLY A 111 16.19 13.87 25.42
CA GLY A 111 17.21 12.81 25.51
C GLY A 111 16.80 11.55 24.74
N GLU A 112 15.56 11.10 24.93
CA GLU A 112 15.01 9.94 24.21
C GLU A 112 14.86 10.21 22.71
N TYR A 113 14.43 11.41 22.33
CA TYR A 113 14.36 11.84 20.94
C TYR A 113 15.76 11.82 20.29
N GLY A 114 16.76 12.38 20.96
CA GLY A 114 18.15 12.36 20.50
C GLY A 114 18.73 10.94 20.39
N GLU A 115 18.40 10.04 21.31
CA GLU A 115 18.80 8.62 21.23
C GLU A 115 18.19 7.94 20.00
N ASN A 116 16.91 8.18 19.73
CA ASN A 116 16.22 7.63 18.56
C ASN A 116 16.78 8.14 17.22
N GLU A 117 17.42 9.32 17.20
CA GLU A 117 18.08 9.83 15.99
C GLU A 117 19.34 9.03 15.64
N VAL A 118 20.01 8.48 16.65
CA VAL A 118 21.20 7.62 16.47
C VAL A 118 20.80 6.16 16.29
N ASN A 119 19.84 5.70 17.10
CA ASN A 119 19.37 4.32 17.14
C ASN A 119 17.90 4.28 16.71
N ASP A 120 17.68 4.05 15.42
CA ASP A 120 16.33 3.95 14.88
C ASP A 120 15.49 2.89 15.62
N PRO A 121 14.29 3.25 16.13
CA PRO A 121 13.56 2.37 17.02
C PRO A 121 12.84 1.23 16.28
N TRP A 122 12.48 1.40 14.99
CA TRP A 122 11.79 0.34 14.24
C TRP A 122 11.76 0.50 12.71
N VAL A 123 11.72 1.72 12.15
CA VAL A 123 11.43 1.89 10.73
C VAL A 123 12.51 1.25 9.86
N GLN A 124 13.80 1.41 10.19
CA GLN A 124 14.90 0.79 9.43
C GLN A 124 14.82 -0.75 9.48
N LYS A 125 14.46 -1.30 10.65
CA LYS A 125 14.27 -2.73 10.82
C LYS A 125 13.09 -3.25 9.99
N LEU A 126 12.00 -2.50 9.90
CA LEU A 126 10.87 -2.84 9.06
C LEU A 126 11.24 -2.82 7.58
N LEU A 127 11.90 -1.75 7.11
CA LEU A 127 12.31 -1.59 5.72
C LEU A 127 13.21 -2.76 5.28
N LEU A 128 14.28 -3.04 6.04
CA LEU A 128 15.18 -4.15 5.76
C LEU A 128 14.47 -5.51 5.70
N ALA A 129 13.50 -5.73 6.61
CA ALA A 129 12.75 -6.97 6.63
C ALA A 129 11.81 -7.09 5.42
N VAL A 130 11.17 -6.00 5.00
CA VAL A 130 10.32 -6.00 3.81
C VAL A 130 11.16 -6.33 2.58
N GLU A 131 12.29 -5.66 2.38
CA GLU A 131 13.23 -5.95 1.28
C GLU A 131 13.67 -7.41 1.28
N SER A 132 14.15 -7.89 2.42
CA SER A 132 14.66 -9.27 2.55
C SER A 132 13.59 -10.32 2.26
N ASN A 133 12.35 -10.09 2.72
CA ASN A 133 11.25 -11.02 2.50
C ASN A 133 10.69 -10.98 1.06
N MET A 134 10.94 -9.92 0.31
CA MET A 134 10.47 -9.75 -1.07
C MET A 134 11.55 -10.01 -2.13
N ALA A 135 12.83 -10.00 -1.74
CA ALA A 135 13.97 -10.10 -2.66
C ALA A 135 13.95 -11.33 -3.59
N TRP A 136 13.42 -12.47 -3.13
CA TRP A 136 13.33 -13.69 -3.92
C TRP A 136 12.18 -13.69 -4.94
N LEU A 137 11.16 -12.84 -4.75
CA LEU A 137 10.02 -12.69 -5.68
C LEU A 137 10.35 -11.70 -6.80
N GLN A 138 11.09 -10.63 -6.49
CA GLN A 138 11.42 -9.57 -7.43
C GLN A 138 11.98 -10.06 -8.79
N PRO A 139 13.00 -10.95 -8.86
CA PRO A 139 13.54 -11.40 -10.15
C PRO A 139 12.59 -12.33 -10.92
N THR A 140 11.53 -12.83 -10.28
CA THR A 140 10.60 -13.80 -10.86
C THR A 140 9.34 -13.15 -11.43
N MET A 141 9.16 -11.84 -11.30
CA MET A 141 7.94 -11.12 -11.66
C MET A 141 8.16 -10.15 -12.82
N THR A 142 7.13 -9.91 -13.63
CA THR A 142 7.11 -8.74 -14.52
C THR A 142 7.06 -7.46 -13.67
N SER A 143 7.52 -6.34 -14.23
CA SER A 143 7.50 -5.04 -13.53
C SER A 143 6.09 -4.67 -13.05
N ASN A 144 5.06 -4.89 -13.87
CA ASN A 144 3.67 -4.59 -13.53
C ASN A 144 3.11 -5.45 -12.38
N ILE A 145 3.43 -6.75 -12.39
CA ILE A 145 3.03 -7.68 -11.33
C ILE A 145 3.76 -7.36 -10.03
N TYR A 146 5.07 -7.11 -10.09
CA TYR A 146 5.86 -6.74 -8.92
C TYR A 146 5.38 -5.42 -8.29
N ASP A 147 5.12 -4.41 -9.11
CA ASP A 147 4.62 -3.12 -8.64
C ASP A 147 3.24 -3.26 -7.97
N SER A 148 2.32 -4.03 -8.56
CA SER A 148 1.03 -4.34 -7.93
C SER A 148 1.16 -5.12 -6.62
N PHE A 149 2.13 -6.01 -6.53
CA PHE A 149 2.46 -6.74 -5.30
C PHE A 149 2.98 -5.79 -4.20
N VAL A 150 3.93 -4.92 -4.54
CA VAL A 150 4.48 -3.89 -3.63
C VAL A 150 3.36 -3.01 -3.06
N HIS A 151 2.43 -2.55 -3.91
CA HIS A 151 1.30 -1.71 -3.47
C HIS A 151 0.43 -2.41 -2.42
N LEU A 152 0.14 -3.70 -2.58
CA LEU A 152 -0.65 -4.42 -1.57
C LEU A 152 0.12 -4.66 -0.27
N VAL A 153 1.44 -4.85 -0.34
CA VAL A 153 2.29 -4.91 0.85
C VAL A 153 2.30 -3.57 1.59
N ILE A 154 2.40 -2.46 0.86
CA ILE A 154 2.29 -1.10 1.41
C ILE A 154 0.95 -0.91 2.09
N ASP A 155 -0.16 -1.24 1.41
CA ASP A 155 -1.51 -1.13 1.95
C ASP A 155 -1.67 -1.91 3.27
N PHE A 156 -1.15 -3.13 3.34
CA PHE A 156 -1.13 -3.92 4.56
C PHE A 156 -0.36 -3.23 5.70
N ILE A 157 0.85 -2.74 5.41
CA ILE A 157 1.72 -2.08 6.39
C ILE A 157 1.07 -0.79 6.90
N VAL A 158 0.62 0.08 6.00
CA VAL A 158 0.02 1.37 6.34
C VAL A 158 -1.23 1.20 7.18
N LYS A 159 -2.14 0.29 6.80
CA LYS A 159 -3.34 0.00 7.59
C LYS A 159 -3.00 -0.48 9.00
N ARG A 160 -1.98 -1.34 9.13
CA ARG A 160 -1.56 -1.85 10.44
C ARG A 160 -0.93 -0.74 11.29
N LEU A 161 -0.06 0.08 10.70
CA LEU A 161 0.56 1.22 11.38
C LEU A 161 -0.48 2.25 11.82
N GLU A 162 -1.47 2.57 10.98
CA GLU A 162 -2.55 3.48 11.34
C GLU A 162 -3.28 3.00 12.60
N VAL A 163 -3.67 1.72 12.65
CA VAL A 163 -4.32 1.14 13.84
C VAL A 163 -3.42 1.24 15.08
N ILE A 164 -2.12 1.00 14.94
CA ILE A 164 -1.15 1.08 16.05
C ILE A 164 -1.01 2.54 16.53
N MET A 165 -0.83 3.49 15.62
CA MET A 165 -0.64 4.91 15.97
C MET A 165 -1.89 5.48 16.65
N MET A 166 -3.08 5.05 16.23
CA MET A 166 -4.37 5.45 16.83
C MET A 166 -4.63 4.88 18.24
N GLN A 167 -3.69 4.11 18.79
CA GLN A 167 -3.72 3.56 20.17
C GLN A 167 -2.61 4.16 21.06
N LYS A 168 -1.77 5.05 20.54
CA LYS A 168 -0.63 5.62 21.24
C LYS A 168 -0.93 7.01 21.79
N GLN A 169 -0.04 7.46 22.67
CA GLN A 169 0.04 8.83 23.16
C GLN A 169 1.32 9.49 22.64
N PHE A 170 1.27 10.79 22.40
CA PHE A 170 2.33 11.54 21.75
C PHE A 170 2.66 12.81 22.54
N SER A 171 3.96 13.08 22.70
CA SER A 171 4.47 14.43 22.92
C SER A 171 4.67 15.13 21.56
N LEU A 172 5.00 16.43 21.56
CA LEU A 172 5.37 17.14 20.32
C LEU A 172 6.59 16.49 19.63
N LEU A 173 7.60 16.10 20.41
CA LEU A 173 8.77 15.36 19.90
C LEU A 173 8.39 13.99 19.34
N GLY A 174 7.41 13.31 19.96
CA GLY A 174 6.81 12.11 19.39
C GLY A 174 6.15 12.34 18.03
N GLY A 175 5.43 13.46 17.88
CA GLY A 175 4.87 13.87 16.60
C GLY A 175 5.96 14.05 15.53
N LEU A 176 7.05 14.73 15.87
CA LEU A 176 8.20 14.92 14.97
C LEU A 176 8.89 13.60 14.61
N GLN A 177 9.03 12.69 15.58
CA GLN A 177 9.58 11.35 15.35
C GLN A 177 8.72 10.57 14.34
N LEU A 178 7.40 10.51 14.54
CA LEU A 178 6.49 9.83 13.61
C LEU A 178 6.55 10.44 12.20
N ASP A 179 6.66 11.77 12.12
CA ASP A 179 6.76 12.48 10.85
C ASP A 179 8.03 12.11 10.06
N LYS A 180 9.17 11.97 10.75
CA LYS A 180 10.42 11.45 10.18
C LYS A 180 10.26 10.01 9.70
N GLU A 181 9.61 9.15 10.48
CA GLU A 181 9.39 7.74 10.15
C GLU A 181 8.44 7.56 8.95
N VAL A 182 7.33 8.32 8.89
CA VAL A 182 6.39 8.32 7.76
C VAL A 182 7.10 8.76 6.48
N ARG A 183 7.95 9.79 6.54
CA ARG A 183 8.77 10.19 5.39
C ARG A 183 9.74 9.09 4.95
N ALA A 184 10.41 8.43 5.90
CA ALA A 184 11.32 7.33 5.59
C ALA A 184 10.60 6.19 4.87
N LEU A 185 9.41 5.80 5.34
CA LEU A 185 8.56 4.82 4.67
C LEU A 185 8.21 5.24 3.24
N ILE A 186 7.68 6.45 3.06
CA ILE A 186 7.27 6.96 1.72
C ILE A 186 8.46 6.94 0.77
N ASN A 187 9.62 7.44 1.20
CA ASN A 187 10.81 7.51 0.36
C ASN A 187 11.26 6.12 -0.08
N HIS A 188 11.39 5.19 0.88
CA HIS A 188 11.80 3.83 0.58
C HIS A 188 10.85 3.11 -0.37
N PHE A 189 9.54 3.14 -0.08
CA PHE A 189 8.55 2.48 -0.93
C PHE A 189 8.40 3.13 -2.32
N SER A 190 8.77 4.42 -2.45
CA SER A 190 8.84 5.08 -3.75
C SER A 190 9.99 4.55 -4.61
N GLU A 191 11.08 4.07 -4.00
CA GLU A 191 12.20 3.45 -4.70
C GLU A 191 11.89 2.01 -5.14
N MET A 192 11.01 1.32 -4.40
CA MET A 192 10.58 -0.05 -4.72
C MET A 192 9.50 -0.14 -5.81
N SER A 193 8.88 0.98 -6.18
CA SER A 193 7.68 1.04 -7.04
C SER A 193 7.93 1.95 -8.25
N GLN A 194 7.38 1.58 -9.41
CA GLN A 194 7.34 2.44 -10.60
C GLN A 194 6.15 3.41 -10.56
N ARG A 195 5.05 3.02 -9.91
CA ARG A 195 3.90 3.89 -9.70
C ARG A 195 4.05 4.74 -8.44
N PRO A 196 3.48 5.97 -8.40
CA PRO A 196 3.47 6.78 -7.18
C PRO A 196 2.81 6.05 -6.02
N VAL A 197 3.46 6.07 -4.85
CA VAL A 197 2.95 5.43 -3.61
C VAL A 197 2.50 6.43 -2.55
N ARG A 198 2.80 7.72 -2.72
CA ARG A 198 2.55 8.77 -1.71
C ARG A 198 1.11 8.77 -1.21
N ASP A 199 0.14 8.65 -2.12
CA ASP A 199 -1.29 8.73 -1.76
C ASP A 199 -1.74 7.57 -0.85
N MET A 200 -1.02 6.45 -0.87
CA MET A 200 -1.28 5.32 0.01
C MET A 200 -0.98 5.66 1.48
N PHE A 201 -0.11 6.63 1.73
CA PHE A 201 0.27 7.09 3.08
C PHE A 201 -0.54 8.30 3.55
N SER A 202 -1.43 8.85 2.71
CA SER A 202 -2.11 10.13 2.99
C SER A 202 -2.79 10.21 4.35
N ARG A 203 -3.44 9.13 4.81
CA ARG A 203 -4.04 9.09 6.15
C ARG A 203 -3.00 9.16 7.26
N LEU A 204 -1.92 8.38 7.18
CA LEU A 204 -0.80 8.45 8.12
C LEU A 204 -0.11 9.80 8.09
N SER A 205 0.07 10.40 6.91
CA SER A 205 0.63 11.74 6.78
C SER A 205 -0.27 12.80 7.41
N GLN A 206 -1.59 12.73 7.23
CA GLN A 206 -2.54 13.63 7.90
C GLN A 206 -2.54 13.46 9.42
N ILE A 207 -2.44 12.22 9.91
CA ILE A 207 -2.26 11.93 11.34
C ILE A 207 -0.97 12.60 11.85
N SER A 208 0.15 12.38 11.15
CA SER A 208 1.45 12.99 11.47
C SER A 208 1.35 14.52 11.52
N THR A 209 0.73 15.15 10.52
CA THR A 209 0.55 16.61 10.48
C THR A 209 -0.20 17.12 11.71
N ILE A 210 -1.32 16.50 12.08
CA ILE A 210 -2.09 16.92 13.27
C ILE A 210 -1.26 16.76 14.55
N LEU A 211 -0.50 15.67 14.68
CA LEU A 211 0.34 15.41 15.85
C LEU A 211 1.53 16.39 15.96
N ASN A 212 1.86 17.12 14.90
CA ASN A 212 2.90 18.15 14.89
C ASN A 212 2.39 19.57 15.18
N PHE A 213 1.08 19.75 15.35
CA PHE A 213 0.55 21.07 15.72
C PHE A 213 1.08 21.53 17.07
N GLU A 214 1.33 22.82 17.21
CA GLU A 214 1.70 23.42 18.49
C GLU A 214 0.47 23.63 19.38
N ARG A 215 -0.71 23.82 18.75
CA ARG A 215 -1.97 24.12 19.46
C ARG A 215 -3.16 23.47 18.77
N VAL A 216 -4.17 23.12 19.56
CA VAL A 216 -5.42 22.51 19.08
C VAL A 216 -6.11 23.33 17.99
N SER A 217 -6.04 24.67 18.04
CA SER A 217 -6.71 25.56 17.08
C SER A 217 -6.07 25.57 15.69
N GLU A 218 -4.82 25.13 15.56
CA GLU A 218 -4.06 25.15 14.30
C GLU A 218 -4.74 24.31 13.20
N ILE A 219 -5.50 23.28 13.58
CA ILE A 219 -6.34 22.53 12.62
C ILE A 219 -7.28 23.42 11.80
N LEU A 220 -7.76 24.53 12.37
CA LEU A 220 -8.68 25.44 11.69
C LEU A 220 -8.02 26.18 10.53
N ASP A 221 -6.69 26.31 10.54
CA ASP A 221 -5.93 26.91 9.44
C ASP A 221 -5.80 25.95 8.25
N PHE A 222 -6.08 24.66 8.46
CA PHE A 222 -5.98 23.62 7.44
C PHE A 222 -7.32 22.95 7.15
N TRP A 223 -8.43 23.33 7.78
CA TRP A 223 -9.70 22.61 7.70
C TRP A 223 -10.80 23.40 6.96
N GLY A 224 -11.74 22.67 6.34
CA GLY A 224 -12.87 23.27 5.63
C GLY A 224 -12.42 24.18 4.48
N GLU A 225 -12.91 25.42 4.46
CA GLU A 225 -12.55 26.42 3.44
C GLU A 225 -11.06 26.79 3.45
N ASN A 226 -10.37 26.57 4.59
CA ASN A 226 -8.94 26.87 4.74
C ASN A 226 -8.03 25.71 4.29
N ALA A 227 -8.58 24.55 3.90
CA ALA A 227 -7.77 23.39 3.51
C ALA A 227 -6.96 23.62 2.22
N GLY A 228 -7.28 24.65 1.43
CA GLY A 228 -6.60 24.95 0.18
C GLY A 228 -6.65 23.78 -0.79
N HIS A 229 -5.49 23.22 -1.14
CA HIS A 229 -5.38 22.05 -2.02
C HIS A 229 -5.35 20.71 -1.26
N LEU A 230 -5.31 20.72 0.07
CA LEU A 230 -5.27 19.51 0.87
C LEU A 230 -6.67 18.87 0.91
N THR A 231 -6.79 17.65 0.42
CA THR A 231 -8.01 16.85 0.56
C THR A 231 -7.92 16.01 1.83
N TRP A 232 -8.69 16.37 2.86
CA TRP A 232 -8.77 15.58 4.09
C TRP A 232 -9.46 14.24 3.86
N LEU A 233 -8.80 13.17 4.30
CA LEU A 233 -9.31 11.81 4.29
C LEU A 233 -9.81 11.38 5.67
N LEU A 234 -9.39 12.10 6.72
CA LEU A 234 -9.88 11.92 8.08
C LEU A 234 -11.22 12.63 8.24
N THR A 235 -12.17 11.98 8.87
CA THR A 235 -13.45 12.58 9.29
C THR A 235 -13.26 13.55 10.46
N PRO A 236 -14.19 14.48 10.73
CA PRO A 236 -14.12 15.35 11.91
C PRO A 236 -13.92 14.58 13.23
N ALA A 237 -14.54 13.40 13.36
CA ALA A 237 -14.41 12.56 14.54
C ALA A 237 -13.01 11.96 14.65
N GLU A 238 -12.43 11.51 13.54
CA GLU A 238 -11.05 11.01 13.50
C GLU A 238 -10.05 12.12 13.81
N VAL A 239 -10.23 13.33 13.28
CA VAL A 239 -9.37 14.48 13.61
C VAL A 239 -9.38 14.78 15.09
N ARG A 240 -10.56 14.84 15.73
CA ARG A 240 -10.65 15.03 17.20
C ARG A 240 -9.97 13.89 17.95
N ARG A 241 -10.11 12.66 17.46
CA ARG A 241 -9.44 11.50 18.06
C ARG A 241 -7.92 11.63 17.96
N VAL A 242 -7.37 12.04 16.81
CA VAL A 242 -5.93 12.24 16.61
C VAL A 242 -5.40 13.38 17.49
N LEU A 243 -6.11 14.51 17.54
CA LEU A 243 -5.77 15.60 18.47
C LEU A 243 -5.74 15.13 19.93
N GLY A 244 -6.66 14.22 20.30
CA GLY A 244 -6.70 13.62 21.63
C GLY A 244 -5.60 12.61 21.94
N LEU A 245 -4.73 12.28 20.98
CA LEU A 245 -3.53 11.47 21.21
C LEU A 245 -2.35 12.33 21.72
N ARG A 246 -2.44 13.67 21.64
CA ARG A 246 -1.44 14.58 22.18
C ARG A 246 -1.67 14.82 23.66
N ILE A 247 -0.71 14.44 24.50
CA ILE A 247 -0.83 14.47 25.96
C ILE A 247 -0.99 15.88 26.54
N ASP A 248 -0.51 16.90 25.82
CA ASP A 248 -0.55 18.30 26.21
C ASP A 248 -1.81 19.03 25.71
N PHE A 249 -2.61 18.41 24.85
CA PHE A 249 -3.84 19.01 24.32
C PHE A 249 -5.03 18.75 25.25
N ARG A 250 -5.68 19.83 25.68
CA ARG A 250 -6.82 19.76 26.62
C ARG A 250 -8.07 19.21 25.91
N PRO A 251 -8.75 18.19 26.47
CA PRO A 251 -9.97 17.63 25.88
C PRO A 251 -11.07 18.67 25.63
N GLU A 252 -11.21 19.66 26.50
CA GLU A 252 -12.22 20.73 26.38
C GLU A 252 -11.95 21.61 25.17
N ALA A 253 -10.68 21.91 24.89
CA ALA A 253 -10.29 22.68 23.71
C ALA A 253 -10.59 21.91 22.42
N ILE A 254 -10.34 20.59 22.42
CA ILE A 254 -10.66 19.73 21.27
C ILE A 254 -12.17 19.64 21.06
N ALA A 255 -12.96 19.51 22.13
CA ALA A 255 -14.42 19.48 22.05
C ALA A 255 -15.01 20.79 21.52
N ALA A 256 -14.39 21.94 21.84
CA ALA A 256 -14.84 23.26 21.42
C ALA A 256 -14.62 23.57 19.92
N LEU A 257 -13.79 22.78 19.21
CA LEU A 257 -13.54 22.99 17.78
C LEU A 257 -14.82 22.87 16.95
N ARG A 258 -14.90 23.64 15.85
CA ARG A 258 -15.95 23.54 14.83
C ARG A 258 -15.32 23.02 13.55
N LEU A 259 -15.38 21.70 13.37
CA LEU A 259 -14.88 20.94 12.23
C LEU A 259 -16.06 20.46 11.38
#